data_AF-A0A2N1H4B6-F1
#
_entry.id   AF-A0A2N1H4B6-F1
#
_cell.length_a   1.000
_cell.length_b   1.000
_cell.length_c   1.000
_cell.angle_alpha   90.00
_cell.angle_beta   90.00
_cell.angle_gamma   90.00
#
_symmetry.space_group_name_H-M   'P 1'
#
loop_
_entity.id
_entity.type
_entity.pdbx_description
1 polymer ?
#
loop_
_entity_poly.entity_id
_entity_poly.type
_entity_poly.pdbx_seq_one_letter_code
_entity_poly.pdbx_strand_id
1 'polypeptide(L)'
;MTNRTLDESAALLGLKPRAFRTRLRELGILNSSGDLASQHRDRGYLYSDPRSTVIPSLNKCRHYSVVMVKEEGIEWLAKKLGIIITKKDAAA
;
A
#
# COMPACT_ATOMS: atom_id res chain seq x y z
N MET A 1 -2.16 -5.77 -15.91
CA MET A 1 -2.86 -5.12 -14.77
C MET A 1 -2.03 -5.38 -13.52
N THR A 2 -1.09 -4.49 -13.21
CA THR A 2 -0.02 -4.75 -12.24
C THR A 2 -0.36 -4.09 -10.91
N ASN A 3 -0.79 -4.89 -9.93
CA ASN A 3 -1.04 -4.41 -8.57
C ASN A 3 0.30 -4.23 -7.86
N ARG A 4 0.50 -3.07 -7.25
CA ARG A 4 1.77 -2.72 -6.59
C ARG A 4 1.59 -2.72 -5.08
N THR A 5 2.63 -3.13 -4.37
CA THR A 5 2.71 -2.99 -2.92
C THR A 5 2.84 -1.51 -2.54
N LEU A 6 2.54 -1.18 -1.28
CA LEU A 6 2.77 0.18 -0.76
C LEU A 6 4.24 0.63 -0.90
N ASP A 7 5.20 -0.29 -0.83
CA ASP A 7 6.63 0.02 -1.00
C ASP A 7 6.95 0.41 -2.45
N GLU A 8 6.42 -0.33 -3.42
CA GLU A 8 6.57 -0.01 -4.84
C GLU A 8 5.84 1.27 -5.23
N SER A 9 4.64 1.50 -4.67
CA SER A 9 3.92 2.77 -4.85
C SER A 9 4.69 3.94 -4.22
N ALA A 10 5.31 3.74 -3.05
CA ALA A 10 6.15 4.77 -2.45
C ALA A 10 7.37 5.10 -3.33
N ALA A 11 8.03 4.08 -3.88
CA ALA A 11 9.15 4.26 -4.79
C ALA A 11 8.75 5.05 -6.04
N LEU A 12 7.58 4.75 -6.64
CA LEU A 12 7.04 5.53 -7.76
C LEU A 12 6.74 6.98 -7.40
N LEU A 13 6.26 7.23 -6.18
CA LEU A 13 5.97 8.58 -5.69
C LEU A 13 7.23 9.33 -5.23
N GLY A 14 8.41 8.73 -5.34
CA GLY A 14 9.67 9.31 -4.87
C GLY A 14 9.76 9.43 -3.34
N LEU A 15 8.94 8.66 -2.61
CA LEU A 15 8.87 8.70 -1.15
C LEU A 15 9.58 7.50 -0.52
N LYS A 16 10.13 7.72 0.68
CA LYS A 16 10.56 6.61 1.54
C LYS A 16 9.34 5.80 1.98
N PRO A 17 9.34 4.47 1.88
CA PRO A 17 8.17 3.65 2.21
C PRO A 17 7.65 3.82 3.63
N ARG A 18 8.55 4.11 4.58
CA ARG A 18 8.19 4.39 5.97
C ARG A 18 7.42 5.72 6.11
N ALA A 19 7.89 6.77 5.44
CA ALA A 19 7.22 8.07 5.43
C ALA A 19 5.85 7.97 4.74
N PHE A 20 5.79 7.23 3.62
CA PHE A 20 4.54 6.96 2.91
C PHE A 20 3.50 6.25 3.80
N ARG A 21 3.89 5.20 4.52
CA ARG A 21 2.99 4.53 5.47
C ARG A 21 2.52 5.45 6.59
N THR A 22 3.39 6.32 7.12
CA THR A 22 2.99 7.31 8.13
C THR A 22 1.94 8.27 7.57
N ARG A 23 2.14 8.81 6.36
CA ARG A 23 1.15 9.66 5.69
C ARG A 23 -0.17 8.94 5.47
N LEU A 24 -0.15 7.67 5.07
CA LEU A 24 -1.37 6.89 4.89
C LEU A 24 -2.12 6.66 6.21
N ARG A 25 -1.41 6.53 7.34
CA ARG A 25 -2.04 6.49 8.66
C ARG A 25 -2.60 7.85 9.08
N GLU A 26 -1.88 8.94 8.84
CA GLU A 26 -2.37 10.31 9.08
C GLU A 26 -3.64 10.62 8.28
N LEU A 27 -3.71 10.11 7.04
CA LEU A 27 -4.89 10.24 6.17
C LEU A 27 -6.04 9.30 6.55
N GLY A 28 -5.86 8.40 7.52
CA GLY A 28 -6.86 7.40 7.92
C GLY A 28 -7.07 6.27 6.90
N ILE A 29 -6.18 6.14 5.91
CA ILE A 29 -6.25 5.08 4.89
C ILE A 29 -5.76 3.75 5.47
N LEU A 30 -4.73 3.80 6.31
CA LEU A 30 -4.23 2.66 7.08
C LEU A 30 -4.61 2.82 8.55
N ASN A 31 -4.96 1.71 9.21
CA ASN A 31 -5.12 1.68 10.65
C ASN A 31 -3.74 1.66 11.36
N SER A 32 -3.74 1.70 12.70
CA SER A 32 -2.51 1.63 13.50
C SER A 32 -1.71 0.34 13.22
N SER A 33 -2.40 -0.77 12.99
CA SER A 33 -1.84 -2.08 12.63
C SER A 33 -1.19 -2.12 11.23
N GLY A 34 -1.48 -1.15 10.36
CA GLY A 34 -1.01 -1.12 8.98
C GLY A 34 -1.93 -1.86 7.98
N ASP A 35 -3.12 -2.25 8.40
CA ASP A 35 -4.17 -2.77 7.54
C ASP A 35 -4.98 -1.64 6.90
N LEU A 36 -5.62 -1.96 5.77
CA LEU A 36 -6.51 -1.05 5.07
C LEU A 36 -7.74 -0.75 5.94
N ALA A 37 -8.00 0.54 6.18
CA ALA A 37 -9.19 0.98 6.87
C ALA A 37 -10.46 0.55 6.10
N SER A 38 -11.47 0.03 6.80
CA SER A 38 -12.70 -0.48 6.20
C SER A 38 -13.39 0.55 5.28
N GLN A 39 -13.27 1.84 5.59
CA GLN A 39 -13.83 2.95 4.80
C GLN A 39 -13.27 3.07 3.38
N HIS A 40 -12.09 2.49 3.14
CA HIS A 40 -11.40 2.53 1.84
C HIS A 40 -11.41 1.16 1.13
N ARG A 41 -11.95 0.12 1.76
CA ARG A 41 -12.00 -1.24 1.20
C ARG A 41 -12.95 -1.32 -0.01
N ASP A 42 -14.05 -0.57 0.00
CA ASP A 42 -15.04 -0.59 -1.09
C ASP A 42 -14.80 0.46 -2.19
N ARG A 43 -13.83 1.36 -2.02
CA ARG A 43 -13.55 2.40 -3.04
C ARG A 43 -12.81 1.89 -4.27
N GLY A 44 -12.38 0.63 -4.28
CA GLY A 44 -11.76 0.00 -5.44
C GLY A 44 -10.31 0.38 -5.72
N TYR A 45 -9.73 1.38 -5.03
CA TYR A 45 -8.34 1.86 -5.24
C TYR A 45 -7.27 1.04 -4.52
N LEU A 46 -7.62 0.47 -3.36
CA LEU A 46 -6.74 -0.29 -2.49
C LEU A 46 -7.43 -1.60 -2.13
N TYR A 47 -6.67 -2.67 -1.97
CA TYR A 47 -7.20 -3.93 -1.46
C TYR A 47 -6.23 -4.55 -0.48
N SER A 48 -6.77 -5.39 0.40
CA SER A 48 -5.98 -6.15 1.35
C SER A 48 -5.80 -7.57 0.80
N ASP A 49 -4.55 -7.95 0.55
CA ASP A 49 -4.14 -9.28 0.12
C ASP A 49 -3.85 -10.14 1.36
N PRO A 50 -4.73 -11.09 1.73
CA PRO A 50 -4.50 -11.95 2.89
C PRO A 50 -3.37 -12.94 2.56
N ARG A 51 -2.30 -12.87 3.34
CA ARG A 51 -1.16 -13.77 3.24
C ARG A 51 -1.03 -14.62 4.49
N SER A 52 -0.41 -15.77 4.30
CA SER A 52 -0.10 -16.69 5.38
C SER A 52 1.36 -17.09 5.26
N THR A 53 2.08 -17.08 6.38
CA THR A 53 3.44 -17.61 6.44
C THR A 53 3.54 -18.61 7.57
N VAL A 54 4.27 -19.70 7.35
CA VAL A 54 4.52 -20.69 8.39
C VAL A 54 5.74 -20.21 9.18
N ILE A 55 5.58 -20.07 10.50
CA ILE A 55 6.72 -19.81 11.39
C ILE A 55 7.34 -21.17 11.73
N PRO A 56 8.53 -21.51 11.18
CA PRO A 56 9.09 -22.86 11.31
C PRO A 56 9.39 -23.22 12.77
N SER A 57 9.78 -22.22 13.57
CA SER A 57 10.15 -22.38 14.98
C SER A 57 8.96 -22.66 15.92
N LEU A 58 7.74 -22.30 15.53
CA LEU A 58 6.54 -22.44 16.35
C LEU A 58 5.53 -23.43 15.76
N ASN A 59 5.83 -23.99 14.58
CA ASN A 59 4.92 -24.80 13.77
C ASN A 59 3.51 -24.20 13.66
N LYS A 60 3.43 -22.87 13.60
CA LYS A 60 2.19 -22.09 13.58
C LYS A 60 2.11 -21.27 12.29
N CYS A 61 0.92 -21.21 11.71
CA CYS A 61 0.62 -20.30 10.62
C CYS A 61 0.36 -18.91 11.17
N ARG A 62 1.10 -17.91 10.66
CA ARG A 62 0.83 -16.50 10.90
C ARG A 62 0.08 -15.94 9.70
N HIS A 63 -1.14 -15.51 9.94
CA HIS A 63 -1.94 -14.78 8.97
C HIS A 63 -1.64 -13.28 9.09
N TYR A 64 -1.40 -12.63 7.96
CA TYR A 64 -1.17 -11.20 7.88
C TYR A 64 -1.71 -10.66 6.55
N SER A 65 -2.16 -9.42 6.54
CA SER A 65 -2.69 -8.76 5.36
C SER A 65 -1.64 -7.80 4.79
N VAL A 66 -1.41 -7.86 3.49
CA VAL A 66 -0.60 -6.86 2.78
C VAL A 66 -1.54 -5.92 2.05
N VAL A 67 -1.39 -4.62 2.26
CA VAL A 67 -2.16 -3.63 1.50
C VAL A 67 -1.51 -3.42 0.14
N MET A 68 -2.30 -3.62 -0.90
CA MET A 68 -1.94 -3.46 -2.29
C MET A 68 -2.69 -2.28 -2.88
N VAL A 69 -2.03 -1.55 -3.78
CA VAL A 69 -2.59 -0.40 -4.49
C VAL A 69 -2.84 -0.82 -5.94
N LYS A 70 -4.04 -0.54 -6.44
CA LYS A 70 -4.32 -0.67 -7.88
C LYS A 70 -3.73 0.51 -8.63
N GLU A 71 -3.58 0.38 -9.94
CA GLU A 71 -3.05 1.43 -10.80
C GLU A 71 -3.80 2.78 -10.64
N GLU A 72 -5.14 2.75 -10.67
CA GLU A 72 -5.99 3.93 -10.42
C GLU A 72 -5.81 4.52 -9.01
N GLY A 73 -5.47 3.66 -8.04
CA GLY A 73 -5.20 4.07 -6.67
C GLY A 73 -3.92 4.89 -6.52
N ILE A 74 -2.94 4.70 -7.41
CA ILE A 74 -1.69 5.48 -7.40
C ILE A 74 -1.97 6.93 -7.76
N GLU A 75 -2.76 7.16 -8.82
CA GLU A 75 -3.17 8.51 -9.22
C GLU A 75 -4.03 9.18 -8.15
N TRP A 76 -4.94 8.43 -7.53
CA TRP A 76 -5.75 8.91 -6.42
C TRP A 76 -4.88 9.31 -5.21
N LEU A 77 -3.89 8.49 -4.85
CA LEU A 77 -2.97 8.77 -3.75
C LEU A 77 -2.10 9.99 -4.02
N ALA A 78 -1.58 10.13 -5.25
CA ALA A 78 -0.76 11.26 -5.61
C ALA A 78 -1.54 12.58 -5.55
N LYS A 79 -2.78 12.60 -6.06
CA LYS A 79 -3.70 13.74 -5.91
C LYS A 79 -3.94 14.08 -4.45
N LYS A 80 -4.18 13.07 -3.60
CA LYS A 80 -4.39 13.23 -2.14
C LYS A 80 -3.16 13.78 -1.42
N LEU A 81 -1.97 13.39 -1.86
CA LEU A 81 -0.70 13.79 -1.26
C LEU A 81 -0.15 15.10 -1.84
N GLY A 82 -0.80 15.67 -2.87
CA GLY A 82 -0.30 16.84 -3.59
C GLY A 82 1.02 16.57 -4.32
N ILE A 83 1.33 15.31 -4.60
CA ILE A 83 2.56 14.91 -5.28
C ILE A 83 2.25 14.86 -6.77
N ILE A 84 3.01 15.62 -7.54
CA ILE A 84 3.03 15.47 -8.99
C ILE A 84 3.70 14.12 -9.24
N ILE A 85 2.95 13.12 -9.73
CA ILE A 85 3.55 11.89 -10.23
C ILE A 85 4.39 12.31 -11.42
N THR A 86 5.67 12.56 -11.21
CA THR A 86 6.65 12.46 -12.28
C THR A 86 6.65 10.99 -12.64
N LYS A 87 5.83 10.60 -13.64
CA LYS A 87 6.02 9.39 -14.44
C LYS A 87 7.37 9.57 -15.14
N LYS A 88 8.46 9.54 -14.39
CA LYS A 88 9.77 9.25 -14.93
C LYS A 88 9.79 7.75 -15.04
N ASP A 89 9.31 7.31 -16.20
CA ASP A 89 9.67 6.07 -16.84
C ASP A 89 11.04 5.59 -16.31
N ALA A 90 10.99 4.52 -15.52
CA ALA A 90 12.15 3.81 -15.02
C ALA A 90 11.65 2.44 -14.53
N ALA A 91 12.04 1.32 -15.08
CA ALA A 91 12.90 1.04 -16.22
C ALA A 91 12.67 -0.43 -16.60
N ALA A 92 12.94 -0.73 -17.87
CA ALA A 92 13.46 -2.00 -18.42
C ALA A 92 12.66 -3.30 -18.22
#